data_AF-A0A974NMD0-F1
#
_entry.id   AF-A0A974NMD0-F1
#
_cell.length_a   1.000
_cell.length_b   1.000
_cell.length_c   1.000
_cell.angle_alpha   90.00
_cell.angle_beta   90.00
_cell.angle_gamma   90.00
#
_symmetry.space_group_name_H-M   'P 1'
#
loop_
_entity.id
_entity.type
_entity.pdbx_description
1 polymer ?
#
loop_
_entity_poly.entity_id
_entity_poly.type
_entity_poly.pdbx_seq_one_letter_code
_entity_poly.pdbx_strand_id
1 'polypeptide(L)'
;MLNSVIFVYFPIVISLLSIWGMFWVIKNKKKEYISPLILVNLGIVTHFVGLKVIRGFSGMGVSIVGAIILGISIIIFLLILITNSNKRRTI
;
A
#
# COMPACT_ATOMS: atom_id res chain seq x y z
N MET A 1 15.08 -18.40 -7.01
CA MET A 1 14.09 -18.88 -6.00
C MET A 1 13.71 -17.78 -5.01
N LEU A 2 14.67 -17.03 -4.46
CA LEU A 2 14.40 -15.93 -3.50
C LEU A 2 13.58 -14.76 -4.09
N ASN A 3 13.89 -14.32 -5.32
CA ASN A 3 13.15 -13.23 -5.98
C ASN A 3 11.65 -13.53 -6.15
N SER A 4 11.31 -14.79 -6.44
CA SER A 4 9.92 -15.24 -6.63
C SER A 4 9.14 -15.20 -5.31
N VAL A 5 9.81 -15.57 -4.21
CA VAL A 5 9.22 -15.55 -2.85
C VAL A 5 8.95 -14.11 -2.44
N ILE A 6 9.94 -13.22 -2.55
CA ILE A 6 9.77 -11.81 -2.15
C ILE A 6 8.65 -11.14 -2.97
N PHE A 7 8.60 -11.34 -4.29
CA PHE A 7 7.57 -10.74 -5.13
C PHE A 7 6.14 -11.19 -4.79
N VAL A 8 5.98 -12.41 -4.25
CA VAL A 8 4.66 -12.95 -3.90
C VAL A 8 4.28 -12.62 -2.47
N TYR A 9 5.21 -12.74 -1.51
CA TYR A 9 4.91 -12.56 -0.08
C TYR A 9 4.95 -11.10 0.36
N PHE A 10 5.79 -10.27 -0.24
CA PHE A 10 5.92 -8.85 0.14
C PHE A 10 4.60 -8.07 -0.01
N PRO A 11 3.84 -8.18 -1.12
CA PRO A 11 2.56 -7.48 -1.24
C PRO A 11 1.50 -8.03 -0.28
N ILE A 12 1.56 -9.32 0.08
CA ILE A 12 0.65 -9.94 1.06
C ILE A 12 0.91 -9.37 2.45
N VAL A 13 2.18 -9.28 2.85
CA VAL A 13 2.56 -8.70 4.15
C VAL A 13 2.14 -7.23 4.23
N ILE A 14 2.34 -6.45 3.15
CA ILE A 14 1.87 -5.05 3.10
C ILE A 14 0.35 -4.97 3.19
N SER A 15 -0.38 -5.90 2.57
CA SER A 15 -1.85 -5.92 2.66
C SER A 15 -2.32 -6.17 4.09
N LEU A 16 -1.74 -7.15 4.79
CA LEU A 16 -2.04 -7.43 6.19
C LEU A 16 -1.73 -6.23 7.09
N LEU A 17 -0.59 -5.58 6.88
CA LEU A 17 -0.21 -4.35 7.59
C LEU A 17 -1.18 -3.20 7.29
N SER A 18 -1.63 -3.05 6.05
CA SER A 18 -2.59 -2.03 5.64
C SER A 18 -3.96 -2.23 6.30
N ILE A 19 -4.44 -3.47 6.35
CA ILE A 19 -5.69 -3.84 7.04
C ILE A 19 -5.57 -3.55 8.54
N TRP A 20 -4.46 -3.96 9.16
CA TRP A 20 -4.19 -3.67 10.58
C TRP A 20 -4.14 -2.15 10.84
N GLY A 21 -3.48 -1.41 9.94
CA GLY A 21 -3.43 0.05 9.96
C GLY A 21 -4.81 0.68 9.86
N MET A 22 -5.70 0.16 9.01
CA MET A 22 -7.08 0.62 8.92
C MET A 22 -7.84 0.45 10.23
N PHE A 23 -7.73 -0.71 10.89
CA PHE A 23 -8.35 -0.93 12.20
C PHE A 23 -7.86 0.10 13.24
N TRP A 24 -6.56 0.36 13.26
CA TRP A 24 -5.99 1.38 14.16
C TRP A 24 -6.50 2.79 13.83
N VAL A 25 -6.59 3.14 12.55
CA VAL A 25 -7.08 4.45 12.08
C VAL A 25 -8.55 4.65 12.45
N ILE A 26 -9.39 3.64 12.26
CA ILE A 26 -10.81 3.67 12.62
C ILE A 26 -10.97 3.83 14.14
N LYS A 27 -10.25 3.00 14.92
CA LYS A 27 -10.28 3.05 16.40
C LYS A 27 -9.90 4.43 16.94
N ASN A 28 -8.91 5.08 16.33
CA ASN A 28 -8.41 6.40 16.75
C ASN A 28 -9.07 7.58 16.02
N LYS A 29 -10.10 7.35 15.21
CA LYS A 29 -10.83 8.37 14.42
C LYS A 29 -9.91 9.24 13.54
N LYS A 30 -8.79 8.70 13.08
CA LYS A 30 -7.73 9.42 12.34
C LYS A 30 -8.02 9.46 10.83
N LYS A 31 -9.07 10.17 10.42
CA LYS A 31 -9.60 10.16 9.04
C LYS A 31 -8.57 10.44 7.93
N GLU A 32 -7.54 11.24 8.23
CA GLU A 32 -6.46 11.61 7.30
C GLU A 32 -5.70 10.40 6.71
N TYR A 33 -5.65 9.28 7.44
CA TYR A 33 -4.90 8.09 7.04
C TYR A 33 -5.76 7.09 6.25
N ILE A 34 -7.07 7.30 6.16
CA ILE A 34 -8.00 6.37 5.49
C ILE A 34 -7.72 6.35 3.98
N SER A 35 -7.65 7.53 3.36
CA SER A 35 -7.40 7.68 1.92
C SER A 35 -6.11 6.98 1.45
N PRO A 36 -4.93 7.23 2.04
CA PRO A 36 -3.70 6.56 1.63
C PRO A 36 -3.75 5.03 1.87
N LEU A 37 -4.39 4.56 2.95
CA LEU A 37 -4.54 3.12 3.20
C LEU A 37 -5.46 2.42 2.17
N ILE A 38 -6.51 3.10 1.70
CA ILE A 38 -7.35 2.59 0.61
C ILE A 38 -6.53 2.46 -0.67
N LEU A 39 -5.74 3.49 -1.02
CA LEU A 39 -4.90 3.49 -2.22
C LEU A 39 -3.82 2.41 -2.18
N VAL A 40 -3.23 2.13 -1.00
CA VAL A 40 -2.30 1.00 -0.81
C VAL A 40 -2.99 -0.32 -1.14
N ASN A 41 -4.17 -0.57 -0.58
CA ASN A 41 -4.91 -1.81 -0.86
C ASN A 41 -5.29 -1.92 -2.34
N LEU A 42 -5.68 -0.80 -2.96
CA LEU A 42 -6.04 -0.77 -4.36
C LEU A 42 -4.83 -1.11 -5.25
N GLY A 43 -3.66 -0.53 -4.98
CA GLY A 43 -2.41 -0.86 -5.67
C GLY A 43 -2.03 -2.34 -5.55
N ILE A 44 -2.20 -2.94 -4.36
CA ILE A 44 -1.95 -4.38 -4.14
C ILE A 44 -2.89 -5.24 -4.97
N VAL A 45 -4.19 -4.92 -4.99
CA VAL A 45 -5.18 -5.66 -5.78
C VAL A 45 -4.83 -5.57 -7.26
N THR A 46 -4.55 -4.37 -7.79
CA THR A 46 -4.20 -4.19 -9.21
C THR A 46 -2.92 -4.95 -9.56
N HIS A 47 -1.93 -4.96 -8.65
CA HIS A 47 -0.69 -5.73 -8.80
C HIS A 47 -0.97 -7.24 -8.90
N PHE A 48 -1.77 -7.77 -7.99
CA PHE A 48 -2.14 -9.18 -7.97
C PHE A 48 -2.99 -9.59 -9.18
N VAL A 49 -3.94 -8.75 -9.59
CA VAL A 49 -4.78 -8.99 -10.77
C VAL A 49 -3.93 -9.04 -12.03
N GLY A 50 -2.98 -8.09 -12.19
CA GLY A 50 -2.02 -8.11 -13.29
C GLY A 50 -1.24 -9.43 -13.35
N LEU A 51 -0.64 -9.85 -12.22
CA LEU A 51 0.20 -11.04 -12.17
C LEU A 51 -0.59 -12.36 -12.29
N LYS A 52 -1.71 -12.51 -11.56
CA LYS A 52 -2.42 -13.80 -11.45
C LYS A 52 -3.58 -13.97 -12.42
N VAL A 53 -4.30 -12.90 -12.74
CA VAL A 53 -5.54 -12.98 -13.55
C VAL A 53 -5.22 -12.76 -15.02
N ILE A 54 -4.60 -11.62 -15.35
CA ILE A 54 -4.33 -11.25 -16.75
C ILE A 54 -3.15 -12.06 -17.30
N ARG A 55 -2.07 -12.20 -16.52
CA ARG A 55 -0.84 -12.94 -16.87
C ARG A 55 -0.18 -12.43 -18.16
N GLY A 56 0.96 -13.03 -18.52
CA GLY A 56 1.72 -12.66 -19.72
C GLY A 56 2.20 -11.20 -19.71
N PHE A 57 2.50 -10.67 -20.89
CA PHE A 57 3.07 -9.33 -21.05
C PHE A 57 2.09 -8.21 -20.64
N SER A 58 0.80 -8.38 -20.96
CA SER A 58 -0.27 -7.45 -20.58
C SER A 58 -0.46 -7.40 -19.06
N GLY A 59 -0.46 -8.56 -18.40
CA GLY A 59 -0.55 -8.66 -16.95
C GLY A 59 0.65 -8.04 -16.23
N MET A 60 1.85 -8.14 -16.82
CA MET A 60 3.05 -7.48 -16.29
C MET A 60 2.92 -5.95 -16.31
N GLY A 61 2.37 -5.38 -17.39
CA GLY A 61 2.08 -3.95 -17.48
C GLY A 61 1.09 -3.47 -16.42
N VAL A 62 -0.03 -4.16 -16.24
CA VAL A 62 -1.03 -3.84 -15.20
C VAL A 62 -0.43 -3.98 -13.79
N SER A 63 0.43 -4.98 -13.61
CA SER A 63 1.16 -5.18 -12.36
C SER A 63 2.10 -4.02 -12.02
N ILE A 64 2.81 -3.48 -13.01
CA ILE A 64 3.69 -2.31 -12.86
C ILE A 64 2.87 -1.08 -12.46
N VAL A 65 1.72 -0.85 -13.09
CA VAL A 65 0.82 0.24 -12.71
C VAL A 65 0.37 0.10 -11.25
N GLY A 66 -0.01 -1.10 -10.83
CA GLY A 66 -0.35 -1.39 -9.43
C GLY A 66 0.79 -1.09 -8.47
N ALA A 67 2.03 -1.46 -8.82
CA ALA A 67 3.22 -1.19 -8.02
C ALA A 67 3.54 0.31 -7.90
N ILE A 68 3.35 1.09 -8.97
CA ILE A 68 3.53 2.54 -8.97
C ILE A 68 2.53 3.20 -8.02
N ILE A 69 1.25 2.81 -8.10
CA ILE A 69 0.19 3.31 -7.20
C ILE A 69 0.55 2.99 -5.74
N LEU A 70 1.00 1.76 -5.48
CA LEU A 70 1.50 1.33 -4.17
C LEU A 70 2.61 2.23 -3.64
N GLY A 71 3.64 2.49 -4.46
CA GLY A 71 4.79 3.32 -4.10
C GLY A 71 4.39 4.74 -3.73
N ILE A 72 3.58 5.39 -4.58
CA ILE A 72 3.08 6.76 -4.34
C ILE A 72 2.25 6.81 -3.06
N SER A 73 1.40 5.82 -2.82
CA SER A 73 0.55 5.76 -1.64
C SER A 73 1.35 5.65 -0.34
N ILE A 74 2.42 4.86 -0.35
CA ILE A 74 3.34 4.74 0.79
C ILE A 74 4.06 6.06 1.06
N ILE A 75 4.52 6.76 0.02
CA ILE A 75 5.16 8.07 0.16
C ILE A 75 4.20 9.07 0.81
N ILE A 76 2.96 9.16 0.34
CA ILE A 76 1.93 10.04 0.90
C ILE A 76 1.67 9.68 2.38
N PHE A 77 1.55 8.39 2.69
CA PHE A 77 1.35 7.92 4.05
C PHE A 77 2.50 8.34 4.99
N LEU A 78 3.75 8.19 4.54
CA LEU A 78 4.94 8.62 5.28
C LEU A 78 4.97 10.14 5.49
N LEU A 79 4.62 10.93 4.47
CA LEU A 79 4.56 12.38 4.59
C LEU A 79 3.52 12.82 5.63
N ILE A 80 2.36 12.18 5.67
CA ILE A 80 1.32 12.46 6.68
C ILE A 80 1.83 12.10 8.08
N LEU A 81 2.54 10.97 8.23
CA LEU A 81 3.15 10.57 9.51
C LEU A 81 4.19 11.58 9.99
N ILE A 82 5.12 12.00 9.11
CA ILE A 82 6.15 12.99 9.43
C ILE A 82 5.52 14.32 9.81
N THR A 83 4.54 14.79 9.03
CA THR A 83 3.84 16.05 9.29
C THR A 83 3.13 16.04 10.65
N ASN A 84 2.40 14.96 10.94
CA ASN A 84 1.72 14.80 12.23
C ASN A 84 2.70 14.64 13.41
N SER A 85 3.85 13.99 13.20
CA SER A 85 4.91 13.91 14.21
C SER A 85 5.54 15.27 14.50
N ASN A 86 5.82 16.06 13.46
CA ASN A 86 6.37 17.41 13.63
C ASN A 86 5.40 18.33 14.34
N LYS A 87 4.11 18.29 13.98
CA LYS A 87 3.06 19.06 14.67
C LYS A 87 2.99 18.77 16.18
N ARG A 88 3.33 17.55 16.61
CA ARG A 88 3.40 17.19 18.04
C ARG A 88 4.67 17.65 18.75
N ARG A 89 5.75 18.01 18.03
CA ARG A 89 6.99 18.51 18.63
C ARG A 89 6.99 20.03 18.80
N THR A 90 6.16 20.74 18.04
CA THR A 90 6.02 22.20 18.11
C THR A 90 4.94 22.67 19.09
N ILE A 91 4.21 21.74 19.72
CA ILE A 91 3.22 21.99 20.80
C ILE A 91 3.84 21.50 22.10
#